data_AF-A0A7X1G977-F1
#
_entry.id   AF-A0A7X1G977-F1
#
_cell.length_a   1.000
_cell.length_b   1.000
_cell.length_c   1.000
_cell.angle_alpha   90.00
_cell.angle_beta   90.00
_cell.angle_gamma   90.00
#
_symmetry.space_group_name_H-M   'P 1'
#
loop_
_entity.id
_entity.type
_entity.pdbx_description
1 polymer ?
#
loop_
_entity_poly.entity_id
_entity_poly.type
_entity_poly.pdbx_seq_one_letter_code
_entity_poly.pdbx_strand_id
1 'polypeptide(L)'
;VVTPVGDSIDVTNVVLTATVPAGGALENGSILYTATVGAPVTGSPVVVTLSNNQVITIAVGETSGSVSFPLGNDVYNGADTISTAITGVTGGNFEQLTPITTPVVTPVGDSIDVTNVVLTATVPAGGA
;
A
#
# COMPACT_ATOMS: atom_id res chain seq x y z
N VAL A 1 -15.15 -36.61 -38.36
CA VAL A 1 -14.17 -35.60 -37.87
C VAL A 1 -14.68 -35.13 -36.53
N VAL A 2 -13.99 -35.46 -35.44
CA VAL A 2 -14.25 -34.84 -34.12
C VAL A 2 -13.30 -33.66 -34.04
N THR A 3 -13.84 -32.45 -34.05
CA THR A 3 -13.07 -31.25 -33.68
C THR A 3 -12.93 -31.27 -32.16
N PRO A 4 -11.71 -31.23 -31.60
CA PRO A 4 -11.57 -31.05 -30.17
C PRO A 4 -12.20 -29.70 -29.81
N VAL A 5 -13.16 -29.71 -28.89
CA VAL A 5 -13.60 -28.47 -28.23
C VAL A 5 -12.46 -28.06 -27.31
N GLY A 6 -11.77 -26.98 -27.67
CA GLY A 6 -10.83 -26.32 -26.76
C GLY A 6 -11.64 -25.49 -25.79
N ASP A 7 -11.61 -25.84 -24.52
CA ASP A 7 -12.11 -24.95 -23.47
C ASP A 7 -11.21 -23.71 -23.38
N SER A 8 -11.80 -22.55 -23.07
CA SER A 8 -11.06 -21.30 -22.95
C SER A 8 -10.38 -21.24 -21.59
N ILE A 9 -9.18 -20.67 -21.53
CA ILE A 9 -8.59 -20.30 -20.25
C ILE A 9 -9.20 -18.94 -19.86
N ASP A 10 -9.83 -18.88 -18.70
CA ASP A 10 -10.34 -17.63 -18.15
C ASP A 10 -9.23 -16.89 -17.38
N VAL A 11 -8.89 -15.68 -17.87
CA VAL A 11 -7.87 -14.83 -17.25
C VAL A 11 -8.52 -13.89 -16.25
N THR A 12 -8.09 -13.97 -14.99
CA THR A 12 -8.48 -13.02 -13.95
C THR A 12 -7.31 -12.10 -13.62
N ASN A 13 -7.56 -10.79 -13.69
CA ASN A 13 -6.55 -9.79 -13.35
C ASN A 13 -6.61 -9.46 -11.86
N VAL A 14 -5.43 -9.26 -11.26
CA VAL A 14 -5.29 -8.67 -9.91
C VAL A 14 -4.85 -7.23 -10.05
N VAL A 15 -5.67 -6.31 -9.54
CA VAL A 15 -5.41 -4.87 -9.60
C VAL A 15 -5.08 -4.36 -8.21
N LEU A 16 -4.03 -3.55 -8.09
CA LEU A 16 -3.66 -2.85 -6.86
C LEU A 16 -4.11 -1.40 -6.93
N THR A 17 -4.73 -0.91 -5.85
CA THR A 17 -5.03 0.51 -5.64
C THR A 17 -4.47 0.97 -4.30
N ALA A 18 -4.20 2.28 -4.21
CA ALA A 18 -3.80 2.92 -2.96
C ALA A 18 -4.78 4.06 -2.65
N THR A 19 -5.27 4.08 -1.42
CA THR A 19 -6.14 5.13 -0.90
C THR A 19 -5.47 5.78 0.29
N VAL A 20 -5.54 7.11 0.34
CA VAL A 20 -5.02 7.93 1.43
C VAL A 20 -6.16 8.68 2.12
N PRO A 21 -6.01 9.07 3.39
CA PRO A 21 -6.99 9.90 4.08
C PRO A 21 -7.24 11.25 3.38
N ALA A 22 -8.34 11.91 3.75
CA ALA A 22 -8.59 13.28 3.33
C ALA A 22 -7.45 14.20 3.81
N GLY A 23 -6.85 14.94 2.88
CA GLY A 23 -5.62 15.72 3.14
C GLY A 23 -4.36 15.10 2.51
N GLY A 24 -4.44 13.88 1.97
CA GLY A 24 -3.34 13.21 1.29
C GLY A 24 -2.60 12.21 2.17
N ALA A 25 -1.52 11.62 1.62
CA ALA A 25 -0.55 10.90 2.42
C ALA A 25 0.37 11.92 3.09
N LEU A 26 0.36 11.99 4.42
CA LEU A 26 1.25 12.83 5.21
C LEU A 26 2.11 11.93 6.10
N GLU A 27 3.26 12.41 6.53
CA GLU A 27 4.03 11.77 7.60
C GLU A 27 3.15 11.56 8.85
N ASN A 28 3.41 10.48 9.60
CA ASN A 28 2.53 9.93 10.63
C ASN A 28 1.15 9.42 10.13
N GLY A 29 0.87 9.51 8.84
CA GLY A 29 -0.33 9.00 8.20
C GLY A 29 -0.23 7.51 7.82
N SER A 30 -1.13 7.07 6.94
CA SER A 30 -1.08 5.72 6.38
C SER A 30 -1.58 5.68 4.94
N ILE A 31 -1.11 4.70 4.18
CA ILE A 31 -1.59 4.34 2.86
C ILE A 31 -2.33 3.01 2.97
N LEU A 32 -3.60 2.97 2.57
CA LEU A 32 -4.36 1.74 2.47
C LEU A 32 -4.19 1.14 1.08
N TYR A 33 -3.51 0.00 0.99
CA TYR A 33 -3.41 -0.76 -0.25
C TYR A 33 -4.54 -1.78 -0.34
N THR A 34 -5.21 -1.82 -1.49
CA THR A 34 -6.30 -2.77 -1.76
C THR A 34 -5.98 -3.55 -3.03
N ALA A 35 -6.00 -4.88 -2.94
CA ALA A 35 -5.92 -5.77 -4.09
C ALA A 35 -7.31 -6.28 -4.44
N THR A 36 -7.67 -6.24 -5.71
CA THR A 36 -8.98 -6.65 -6.21
C THR A 36 -8.85 -7.66 -7.34
N VAL A 37 -9.70 -8.69 -7.32
CA VAL A 37 -9.87 -9.69 -8.38
C VAL A 37 -11.22 -9.53 -9.08
N GLY A 38 -11.33 -10.03 -10.31
CA GLY A 38 -12.53 -9.90 -11.14
C GLY A 38 -13.72 -10.78 -10.73
N ALA A 39 -13.52 -11.78 -9.86
CA ALA A 39 -14.56 -12.67 -9.38
C ALA A 39 -14.26 -13.17 -7.95
N PRO A 40 -15.27 -13.63 -7.19
CA PRO A 40 -15.07 -14.10 -5.83
C PRO A 40 -14.06 -15.26 -5.77
N VAL A 41 -13.14 -15.20 -4.81
CA VAL A 41 -12.16 -16.25 -4.57
C VAL A 41 -12.87 -17.51 -4.05
N THR A 42 -12.56 -18.69 -4.59
CA THR A 42 -13.07 -19.96 -4.06
C THR A 42 -11.94 -20.96 -3.82
N GLY A 43 -12.21 -22.03 -3.06
CA GLY A 43 -11.26 -23.11 -2.77
C GLY A 43 -10.15 -22.74 -1.77
N SER A 44 -9.35 -21.71 -2.05
CA SER A 44 -8.27 -21.24 -1.18
C SER A 44 -8.08 -19.73 -1.31
N PRO A 45 -7.65 -19.02 -0.24
CA PRO A 45 -7.41 -17.58 -0.31
C PRO A 45 -6.40 -17.21 -1.40
N VAL A 46 -6.55 -16.02 -1.98
CA VAL A 46 -5.51 -15.43 -2.84
C VAL A 46 -4.57 -14.62 -1.95
N VAL A 47 -3.27 -14.83 -2.13
CA VAL A 47 -2.20 -14.14 -1.41
C VAL A 47 -1.44 -13.28 -2.42
N VAL A 48 -1.44 -11.97 -2.19
CA VAL A 48 -0.79 -10.96 -3.03
C VAL A 48 0.40 -10.40 -2.27
N THR A 49 1.60 -10.52 -2.84
CA THR A 49 2.84 -9.98 -2.28
C THR A 49 3.19 -8.65 -2.95
N LEU A 50 3.46 -7.63 -2.15
CA LEU A 50 3.80 -6.29 -2.60
C LEU A 50 5.31 -6.03 -2.52
N SER A 51 5.80 -5.07 -3.30
CA SER A 51 7.23 -4.68 -3.33
C SER A 51 7.74 -4.08 -2.02
N ASN A 52 6.84 -3.58 -1.15
CA ASN A 52 7.13 -3.11 0.20
C ASN A 52 7.08 -4.23 1.25
N ASN A 53 7.21 -5.49 0.83
CA ASN A 53 7.18 -6.70 1.65
C ASN A 53 5.85 -6.98 2.38
N GLN A 54 4.81 -6.19 2.14
CA GLN A 54 3.48 -6.47 2.69
C GLN A 54 2.77 -7.58 1.91
N VAL A 55 1.83 -8.21 2.59
CA VAL A 55 0.99 -9.28 2.04
C VAL A 55 -0.47 -8.87 2.19
N ILE A 56 -1.21 -8.89 1.09
CA ILE A 56 -2.67 -8.77 1.07
C ILE A 56 -3.25 -10.16 0.88
N THR A 57 -4.16 -10.54 1.77
CA THR A 57 -4.92 -11.80 1.65
C THR A 57 -6.35 -11.48 1.25
N ILE A 58 -6.80 -12.04 0.13
CA ILE A 58 -8.20 -12.02 -0.30
C ILE A 58 -8.81 -13.35 0.14
N ALA A 59 -9.74 -13.27 1.10
CA ALA A 59 -10.38 -14.45 1.67
C ALA A 59 -11.31 -15.14 0.66
N VAL A 60 -11.60 -16.42 0.90
CA VAL A 60 -12.60 -17.16 0.13
C VAL A 60 -13.97 -16.50 0.30
N GLY A 61 -14.68 -16.30 -0.81
CA GLY A 61 -15.94 -15.58 -0.90
C GLY A 61 -15.79 -14.09 -1.21
N GLU A 62 -14.59 -13.53 -1.05
CA GLU A 62 -14.32 -12.12 -1.27
C GLU A 62 -13.70 -11.86 -2.65
N THR A 63 -13.82 -10.62 -3.11
CA THR A 63 -13.18 -10.12 -4.34
C THR A 63 -12.03 -9.17 -4.04
N SER A 64 -11.84 -8.77 -2.79
CA SER A 64 -10.80 -7.83 -2.40
C SER A 64 -10.24 -8.10 -1.01
N GLY A 65 -9.02 -7.61 -0.79
CA GLY A 65 -8.35 -7.60 0.49
C GLY A 65 -7.53 -6.33 0.62
N SER A 66 -7.19 -5.94 1.84
CA SER A 66 -6.45 -4.71 2.09
C SER A 66 -5.40 -4.85 3.19
N VAL A 67 -4.41 -3.97 3.15
CA VAL A 67 -3.37 -3.82 4.17
C VAL A 67 -2.98 -2.36 4.32
N SER A 68 -2.70 -1.92 5.55
CA SER A 68 -2.32 -0.54 5.85
C SER A 68 -0.81 -0.41 6.00
N PHE A 69 -0.23 0.53 5.27
CA PHE A 69 1.18 0.92 5.37
C PHE A 69 1.32 2.21 6.18
N PRO A 70 1.93 2.20 7.38
CA PRO A 70 2.18 3.41 8.14
C PRO A 70 3.30 4.23 7.48
N LEU A 71 3.13 5.55 7.47
CA LEU A 71 4.14 6.50 7.02
C LEU A 71 4.91 7.00 8.24
N GLY A 72 6.24 6.88 8.19
CA GLY A 72 7.12 7.46 9.20
C GLY A 72 7.07 8.98 9.19
N ASN A 73 7.61 9.59 10.24
CA ASN A 73 7.90 11.01 10.31
C ASN A 73 9.35 11.16 10.74
N ASP A 74 10.04 12.10 10.14
CA ASP A 74 11.33 12.51 10.66
C ASP A 74 11.49 14.03 10.63
N VAL A 75 12.47 14.53 11.37
CA VAL A 75 12.67 15.97 11.60
C VAL A 75 13.50 16.62 10.49
N TYR A 76 14.15 15.83 9.63
CA TYR A 76 15.30 16.28 8.83
C TYR A 76 15.21 15.98 7.33
N ASN A 77 14.66 14.84 6.95
CA ASN A 77 14.39 14.44 5.58
C ASN A 77 12.95 14.80 5.25
N GLY A 78 12.75 15.41 4.09
CA GLY A 78 11.40 15.70 3.63
C GLY A 78 10.64 14.43 3.25
N ALA A 79 9.33 14.55 3.11
CA ALA A 79 8.47 13.45 2.69
C ALA A 79 8.86 12.79 1.34
N ASP A 80 9.16 11.49 1.39
CA ASP A 80 9.49 10.67 0.23
C ASP A 80 8.25 10.18 -0.54
N THR A 81 8.36 10.06 -1.85
CA THR A 81 7.32 9.41 -2.65
C THR A 81 7.40 7.89 -2.49
N ILE A 82 6.28 7.25 -2.12
CA ILE A 82 6.19 5.80 -1.99
C ILE A 82 5.72 5.20 -3.31
N SER A 83 6.43 4.16 -3.78
CA SER A 83 6.04 3.37 -4.94
C SER A 83 5.88 1.91 -4.55
N THR A 84 4.68 1.37 -4.75
CA THR A 84 4.36 -0.02 -4.40
C THR A 84 3.72 -0.73 -5.58
N ALA A 85 4.24 -1.90 -5.93
CA ALA A 85 3.72 -2.74 -7.00
C ALA A 85 3.42 -4.16 -6.49
N ILE A 86 2.57 -4.89 -7.21
CA ILE A 86 2.42 -6.34 -7.00
C ILE A 86 3.67 -7.04 -7.53
N THR A 87 4.29 -7.88 -6.71
CA THR A 87 5.46 -8.70 -7.07
C THR A 87 5.12 -10.17 -7.25
N GLY A 88 4.04 -10.64 -6.62
CA GLY A 88 3.59 -12.02 -6.76
C GLY A 88 2.14 -12.19 -6.34
N VAL A 89 1.47 -13.16 -6.94
CA VAL A 89 0.12 -13.60 -6.57
C VAL A 89 0.09 -15.12 -6.58
N THR A 90 -0.51 -15.70 -5.55
CA THR A 90 -0.64 -17.15 -5.39
C THR A 90 -1.99 -17.51 -4.78
N GLY A 91 -2.42 -18.76 -4.94
CA GLY A 91 -3.70 -19.22 -4.39
C GLY A 91 -4.90 -18.91 -5.27
N GLY A 92 -6.11 -19.00 -4.69
CA GLY A 92 -7.36 -18.99 -5.45
C GLY A 92 -7.61 -20.27 -6.24
N ASN A 93 -8.70 -20.28 -6.99
CA ASN A 93 -9.10 -21.37 -7.89
C ASN A 93 -9.14 -20.95 -9.37
N PHE A 94 -8.56 -19.80 -9.70
CA PHE A 94 -8.60 -19.27 -11.06
C PHE A 94 -7.77 -20.12 -12.02
N GLU A 95 -8.27 -20.34 -13.22
CA GLU A 95 -7.56 -21.02 -14.31
C GLU A 95 -6.27 -20.27 -14.66
N GLN A 96 -6.33 -18.93 -14.66
CA GLN A 96 -5.18 -18.05 -14.75
C GLN A 96 -5.36 -16.78 -13.90
N LEU A 97 -4.40 -16.50 -13.03
CA LEU A 97 -4.34 -15.28 -12.23
C LEU A 97 -3.16 -14.42 -12.68
N THR A 98 -3.44 -13.25 -13.23
CA THR A 98 -2.41 -12.36 -13.78
C THR A 98 -2.33 -11.06 -12.97
N PRO A 99 -1.20 -10.79 -12.29
CA PRO A 99 -1.05 -9.55 -11.54
C PRO A 99 -0.75 -8.37 -12.47
N ILE A 100 -1.37 -7.22 -12.21
CA ILE A 100 -0.96 -5.96 -12.80
C ILE A 100 0.22 -5.40 -12.00
N THR A 101 1.40 -5.46 -12.60
CA THR A 101 2.67 -5.06 -11.95
C THR A 101 2.99 -3.58 -12.09
N THR A 102 2.09 -2.78 -12.68
CA THR A 102 2.24 -1.33 -12.75
C THR A 102 2.31 -0.76 -11.33
N PRO A 103 3.38 -0.02 -10.97
CA PRO A 103 3.49 0.54 -9.63
C PRO A 103 2.41 1.58 -9.34
N VAL A 104 1.84 1.50 -8.14
CA VAL A 104 1.00 2.56 -7.58
C VAL A 104 1.93 3.53 -6.86
N VAL A 105 1.92 4.77 -7.32
CA VAL A 105 2.77 5.86 -6.80
C VAL A 105 1.92 6.76 -5.91
N THR A 106 2.40 7.03 -4.70
CA THR A 106 1.74 7.88 -3.73
C THR A 106 2.73 8.94 -3.25
N PRO A 107 2.59 10.20 -3.70
CA PRO A 107 3.36 11.32 -3.15
C PRO A 107 2.99 11.50 -1.68
N VAL A 108 4.00 11.63 -0.82
CA VAL A 108 3.81 11.95 0.60
C VAL A 108 4.12 13.43 0.81
N GLY A 109 3.31 14.09 1.63
CA GLY A 109 3.50 15.47 2.06
C GLY A 109 4.22 15.55 3.40
N ASP A 110 5.06 16.58 3.52
CA ASP A 110 5.91 16.86 4.68
C ASP A 110 5.10 17.38 5.88
N SER A 111 5.48 16.99 7.08
CA SER A 111 4.94 17.54 8.33
C SER A 111 5.78 18.74 8.79
N ILE A 112 5.13 19.76 9.36
CA ILE A 112 5.85 20.89 9.96
C ILE A 112 6.22 20.55 11.40
N ASP A 113 7.50 20.28 11.65
CA ASP A 113 8.03 20.05 13.00
C ASP A 113 8.47 21.38 13.66
N VAL A 114 7.78 21.77 14.74
CA VAL A 114 8.12 22.98 15.50
C VAL A 114 9.06 22.61 16.66
N THR A 115 10.32 23.06 16.59
CA THR A 115 11.26 22.95 17.71
C THR A 115 11.20 24.22 18.57
N ASN A 116 10.75 24.10 19.82
CA ASN A 116 10.80 25.21 20.78
C ASN A 116 12.15 25.26 21.49
N VAL A 117 12.91 26.34 21.28
CA VAL A 117 14.12 26.64 22.06
C VAL A 117 13.78 27.66 23.14
N VAL A 118 14.06 27.33 24.41
CA VAL A 118 13.94 28.27 25.53
C VAL A 118 15.33 28.73 25.94
N LEU A 119 15.60 30.03 25.78
CA LEU A 119 16.85 30.66 26.23
C LEU A 119 16.59 31.40 27.54
N THR A 120 17.13 30.89 28.65
CA THR A 120 17.07 31.57 29.95
C THR A 120 18.33 32.42 30.15
N ALA A 121 18.15 33.73 30.36
CA ALA A 121 19.22 34.63 30.73
C ALA A 121 19.21 34.81 32.26
N THR A 122 20.26 34.37 32.95
CA THR A 122 20.48 34.75 34.34
C THR A 122 21.25 36.07 34.35
N VAL A 123 20.60 37.17 34.74
CA VAL A 123 21.29 38.45 34.95
C VAL A 123 22.11 38.32 36.24
N PRO A 124 23.45 38.50 36.21
CA PRO A 124 24.24 38.54 37.43
C PRO A 124 23.81 39.73 38.29
N ALA A 125 23.60 39.50 39.59
CA ALA A 125 23.26 40.55 40.54
C ALA A 125 24.44 41.54 40.68
N GLY A 126 24.41 42.63 39.92
CA GLY A 126 25.49 43.62 39.90
C GLY A 126 25.26 44.72 38.87
N GLY A 127 24.14 45.43 38.98
CA GLY A 127 24.00 46.76 38.37
C GLY A 127 24.58 47.80 39.32
N ALA A 128 25.63 48.49 38.88
CA ALA A 128 26.26 49.62 39.58
C ALA A 128 25.38 50.87 39.58
#